data_AF-A0A257KKT3-F1
#
_entry.id   AF-A0A257KKT3-F1
#
_cell.length_a   1.000
_cell.length_b   1.000
_cell.length_c   1.000
_cell.angle_alpha   90.00
_cell.angle_beta   90.00
_cell.angle_gamma   90.00
#
_symmetry.space_group_name_H-M   'P 1'
#
loop_
_entity.id
_entity.type
_entity.pdbx_description
1 polymer ?
#
loop_
_entity_poly.entity_id
_entity_poly.type
_entity_poly.pdbx_seq_one_letter_code
_entity_poly.pdbx_strand_id
1 'polypeptide(L)'
;MTAQASEHGISDAFLDHLDQLARQESGSWWRDVLLRDDVFLAVRRNSLNVYYRGGSIFRIDDRGDGTASPKTHVKYLVRQQQTLAELVDGEFRPNAIGWTHYAGDETLKDMIRSAGDLARAEKTGLHPMIMSSSAVIDVEIALGRIRENALAGDTADSGQPPSNRQDRLDVATLERRDQSIAVVFHEAKHFTNTALRARAKPPAVIDQLSGYRSTLAHHTSTLVARYQAVCRALVRLDAMRRHVRSDAAPESFPLLEPLVREVAGGKAVLTIDVKPRLIVFGFDGDQKKGQLQTILNTLRKSDPSLAIYAAGDPASASGAFRAPVTPKLRQKSHV
;
A
#
# COMPACT_ATOMS: atom_id res chain seq x y z
N MET A 1 25.10 17.91 -15.51
CA MET A 1 24.28 18.10 -14.29
C MET A 1 24.16 16.74 -13.64
N THR A 2 24.77 16.56 -12.47
CA THR A 2 24.77 15.29 -11.75
C THR A 2 23.36 14.98 -11.26
N ALA A 3 22.85 13.79 -11.60
CA ALA A 3 21.60 13.27 -11.09
C ALA A 3 21.72 13.16 -9.56
N GLN A 4 21.07 14.06 -8.83
CA GLN A 4 20.97 13.93 -7.38
C GLN A 4 20.06 12.74 -7.09
N ALA A 5 20.65 11.65 -6.58
CA ALA A 5 19.89 10.53 -6.07
C ALA A 5 18.95 11.05 -4.96
N SER A 6 17.66 10.76 -5.09
CA SER A 6 16.68 11.10 -4.06
C SER A 6 16.93 10.19 -2.86
N GLU A 7 17.56 10.69 -1.80
CA GLU A 7 17.86 9.93 -0.56
C GLU A 7 16.61 9.26 0.04
N HIS A 8 15.42 9.78 -0.28
CA HIS A 8 14.15 9.37 0.33
C HIS A 8 13.06 8.94 -0.66
N GLY A 9 13.37 8.84 -1.97
CA GLY A 9 12.39 8.52 -3.00
C GLY A 9 12.99 7.86 -4.24
N ILE A 10 12.39 8.11 -5.39
CA ILE A 10 12.87 7.68 -6.70
C ILE A 10 13.46 8.88 -7.46
N SER A 11 14.40 8.63 -8.37
CA SER A 11 15.02 9.71 -9.15
C SER A 11 14.08 10.25 -10.24
N ASP A 12 14.30 11.51 -10.63
CA ASP A 12 13.57 12.12 -11.75
C ASP A 12 13.88 11.40 -13.07
N ALA A 13 15.14 10.99 -13.29
CA ALA A 13 15.54 10.25 -14.49
C ALA A 13 14.78 8.93 -14.64
N PHE A 14 14.59 8.20 -13.54
CA PHE A 14 13.77 7.00 -13.53
C PHE A 14 12.30 7.28 -13.82
N LEU A 15 11.73 8.35 -13.26
CA LEU A 15 10.36 8.78 -13.57
C LEU A 15 10.21 9.26 -15.02
N ASP A 16 11.22 9.89 -15.60
CA ASP A 16 11.23 10.31 -17.00
C ASP A 16 11.24 9.09 -17.92
N HIS A 17 12.02 8.06 -17.59
CA HIS A 17 12.01 6.81 -18.34
C HIS A 17 10.68 6.06 -18.24
N LEU A 18 10.04 6.03 -17.07
CA LEU A 18 8.68 5.50 -16.94
C LEU A 18 7.66 6.33 -17.74
N ASP A 19 7.82 7.65 -17.83
CA ASP A 19 6.97 8.49 -18.70
C ASP A 19 7.17 8.12 -20.18
N GLN A 20 8.40 7.87 -20.61
CA GLN A 20 8.71 7.41 -21.97
C GLN A 20 8.04 6.06 -22.25
N LEU A 21 8.16 5.08 -21.34
CA LEU A 21 7.46 3.80 -21.46
C LEU A 21 5.93 3.99 -21.50
N ALA A 22 5.40 4.96 -20.74
CA ALA A 22 3.97 5.28 -20.76
C ALA A 22 3.54 5.89 -22.10
N ARG A 23 4.42 6.50 -22.88
CA ARG A 23 4.13 7.13 -24.19
C ARG A 23 4.29 6.20 -25.39
N GLN A 24 4.84 5.00 -25.20
CA GLN A 24 5.03 4.03 -26.30
C GLN A 24 3.68 3.52 -26.82
N GLU A 25 3.49 3.50 -28.14
CA GLU A 25 2.19 3.15 -28.75
C GLU A 25 1.81 1.67 -28.60
N SER A 26 2.77 0.77 -28.43
CA SER A 26 2.50 -0.67 -28.26
C SER A 26 3.60 -1.39 -27.46
N GLY A 27 3.26 -2.55 -26.86
CA GLY A 27 4.21 -3.45 -26.22
C GLY A 27 4.77 -3.01 -24.86
N SER A 28 4.28 -1.89 -24.30
CA SER A 28 4.74 -1.37 -23.02
C SER A 28 4.00 -2.02 -21.84
N TRP A 29 4.68 -2.91 -21.12
CA TRP A 29 4.18 -3.49 -19.85
C TRP A 29 3.76 -2.42 -18.85
N TRP A 30 4.38 -1.23 -18.89
CA TRP A 30 4.06 -0.15 -17.99
C TRP A 30 2.72 0.52 -18.33
N ARG A 31 2.39 0.65 -19.62
CA ARG A 31 1.06 1.13 -20.03
C ARG A 31 -0.03 0.19 -19.53
N ASP A 32 0.15 -1.13 -19.67
CA ASP A 32 -0.80 -2.12 -19.17
C ASP A 32 -1.03 -1.95 -17.65
N VAL A 33 0.03 -1.75 -16.86
CA VAL A 33 -0.08 -1.48 -15.42
C VAL A 33 -0.84 -0.17 -15.14
N LEU A 34 -0.59 0.91 -15.88
CA LEU A 34 -1.28 2.20 -15.70
C LEU A 34 -2.78 2.13 -16.04
N LEU A 35 -3.16 1.25 -16.96
CA LEU A 35 -4.55 0.99 -17.33
C LEU A 35 -5.33 0.20 -16.27
N ARG A 36 -4.65 -0.47 -15.32
CA ARG A 36 -5.32 -1.22 -14.22
C ARG A 36 -5.84 -0.32 -13.11
N ASP A 37 -7.14 -0.41 -12.83
CA ASP A 37 -7.79 0.26 -11.69
C ASP A 37 -7.75 -0.52 -10.39
N ASP A 38 -7.32 -1.78 -10.44
CA ASP A 38 -7.33 -2.70 -9.31
C ASP A 38 -5.94 -2.94 -8.73
N VAL A 39 -4.91 -2.22 -9.19
CA VAL A 39 -3.55 -2.30 -8.64
C VAL A 39 -3.16 -0.99 -7.95
N PHE A 40 -2.40 -1.11 -6.87
CA PHE A 40 -1.85 0.03 -6.13
C PHE A 40 -0.37 0.24 -6.46
N LEU A 41 0.03 1.46 -6.80
CA LEU A 41 1.42 1.84 -7.05
C LEU A 41 2.05 2.44 -5.79
N ALA A 42 3.00 1.72 -5.20
CA ALA A 42 3.66 2.15 -3.97
C ALA A 42 5.09 2.62 -4.25
N VAL A 43 5.41 3.84 -3.80
CA VAL A 43 6.73 4.45 -4.00
C VAL A 43 7.67 4.05 -2.88
N ARG A 44 8.89 3.64 -3.21
CA ARG A 44 9.96 3.27 -2.28
C ARG A 44 11.23 4.04 -2.62
N ARG A 45 12.25 3.92 -1.76
CA ARG A 45 13.60 4.36 -2.11
C ARG A 45 14.10 3.53 -3.29
N ASN A 46 14.39 4.18 -4.41
CA ASN A 46 14.92 3.57 -5.64
C ASN A 46 14.05 2.45 -6.25
N SER A 47 12.76 2.37 -5.92
CA SER A 47 11.87 1.41 -6.60
C SER A 47 10.40 1.83 -6.56
N LEU A 48 9.62 1.32 -7.50
CA LEU A 48 8.17 1.27 -7.44
C LEU A 48 7.71 -0.17 -7.24
N ASN A 49 6.67 -0.36 -6.45
CA ASN A 49 6.03 -1.66 -6.33
C ASN A 49 4.60 -1.57 -6.84
N VAL A 50 4.17 -2.58 -7.60
CA VAL A 50 2.79 -2.75 -8.05
C VAL A 50 2.16 -3.81 -7.18
N TYR A 51 1.11 -3.45 -6.45
CA TYR A 51 0.45 -4.32 -5.49
C TYR A 51 -0.95 -4.72 -5.94
N TYR A 52 -1.26 -6.01 -5.79
CA TYR A 52 -2.62 -6.56 -5.89
C TYR A 52 -2.87 -7.47 -4.69
N ARG A 53 -3.88 -7.16 -3.86
CA ARG A 53 -4.27 -7.93 -2.67
C ARG A 53 -3.08 -8.30 -1.76
N GLY A 54 -2.21 -7.32 -1.49
CA GLY A 54 -1.00 -7.47 -0.65
C GLY A 54 0.17 -8.20 -1.33
N GLY A 55 -0.03 -8.75 -2.54
CA GLY A 55 1.04 -9.31 -3.36
C GLY A 55 1.73 -8.23 -4.21
N SER A 56 3.06 -8.12 -4.10
CA SER A 56 3.85 -7.27 -4.99
C SER A 56 4.05 -7.98 -6.33
N ILE A 57 3.15 -7.75 -7.29
CA ILE A 57 3.19 -8.39 -8.62
C ILE A 57 4.34 -7.86 -9.47
N PHE A 58 4.73 -6.61 -9.26
CA PHE A 58 6.01 -6.08 -9.74
C PHE A 58 6.75 -5.36 -8.63
N ARG A 59 8.08 -5.42 -8.69
CA ARG A 59 9.02 -4.47 -8.12
C ARG A 59 9.85 -3.92 -9.28
N ILE A 60 9.82 -2.62 -9.48
CA ILE A 60 10.47 -1.92 -10.58
C ILE A 60 11.62 -1.12 -9.96
N ASP A 61 12.83 -1.63 -10.08
CA ASP A 61 14.02 -0.97 -9.51
C ASP A 61 14.49 0.16 -10.44
N ASP A 62 14.88 1.28 -9.82
CA ASP A 62 15.70 2.33 -10.43
C ASP A 62 17.15 1.84 -10.46
N ARG A 63 17.70 1.62 -11.66
CA ARG A 63 19.08 1.14 -11.83
C ARG A 63 20.13 2.23 -11.64
N GLY A 64 19.73 3.49 -11.45
CA GLY A 64 20.64 4.63 -11.30
C GLY A 64 21.21 5.15 -12.63
N ASP A 65 21.05 4.40 -13.72
CA ASP A 65 21.32 4.83 -15.10
C ASP A 65 20.06 5.42 -15.78
N GLY A 66 18.99 5.61 -15.02
CA GLY A 66 17.69 6.06 -15.51
C GLY A 66 16.81 4.96 -16.11
N THR A 67 17.26 3.70 -16.19
CA THR A 67 16.46 2.60 -16.72
C THR A 67 15.64 1.90 -15.64
N ALA A 68 14.47 1.38 -16.05
CA ALA A 68 13.58 0.62 -15.18
C ALA A 68 13.81 -0.89 -15.30
N SER A 69 13.93 -1.55 -14.15
CA SER A 69 14.09 -3.01 -14.08
C SER A 69 12.90 -3.66 -13.38
N PRO A 70 11.83 -4.03 -14.11
CA PRO A 70 10.72 -4.78 -13.52
C PRO A 70 11.19 -6.19 -13.13
N LYS A 71 10.81 -6.61 -11.92
CA LYS A 71 11.04 -7.93 -11.35
C LYS A 71 9.74 -8.44 -10.76
N THR A 72 9.53 -9.76 -10.82
CA THR A 72 8.39 -10.43 -10.20
C THR A 72 8.83 -11.74 -9.55
N HIS A 73 8.00 -12.27 -8.67
CA HIS A 73 8.22 -13.58 -8.08
C HIS A 73 7.70 -14.67 -9.03
N VAL A 74 8.46 -15.75 -9.23
CA VAL A 74 8.14 -16.84 -10.18
C VAL A 74 6.72 -17.40 -10.02
N LYS A 75 6.24 -17.50 -8.77
CA LYS A 75 4.85 -17.90 -8.44
C LYS A 75 3.74 -17.08 -9.13
N TYR A 76 4.02 -15.88 -9.61
CA TYR A 76 3.06 -15.04 -10.36
C TYR A 76 3.14 -15.26 -11.87
N LEU A 77 4.15 -15.97 -12.37
CA LEU A 77 4.32 -16.26 -13.79
C LEU A 77 3.56 -17.52 -14.22
N VAL A 78 2.79 -18.17 -13.36
CA VAL A 78 2.04 -19.39 -13.71
C VAL A 78 0.92 -19.02 -14.70
N ARG A 79 0.93 -19.67 -15.87
CA ARG A 79 -0.13 -19.55 -16.86
C ARG A 79 -1.41 -20.17 -16.32
N GLN A 80 -2.53 -19.49 -16.54
CA GLN A 80 -3.82 -19.93 -16.01
C GLN A 80 -4.64 -20.72 -17.04
N GLN A 81 -4.03 -21.06 -18.19
CA GLN A 81 -4.65 -21.90 -19.22
C GLN A 81 -4.89 -23.31 -18.66
N GLN A 82 -6.14 -23.77 -18.75
CA GLN A 82 -6.58 -25.09 -18.29
C GLN A 82 -6.21 -26.16 -19.33
N THR A 83 -4.93 -26.36 -19.58
CA THR A 83 -4.44 -27.45 -20.44
C THR A 83 -4.19 -28.67 -19.59
N LEU A 84 -4.83 -29.80 -19.92
CA LEU A 84 -4.55 -31.08 -19.27
C LEU A 84 -3.10 -31.48 -19.57
N ALA A 85 -2.33 -31.77 -18.53
CA ALA A 85 -1.00 -32.33 -18.68
C ALA A 85 -1.07 -33.86 -18.53
N GLU A 86 -0.46 -34.57 -19.46
CA GLU A 86 -0.29 -36.02 -19.40
C GLU A 86 0.99 -36.37 -18.64
N LEU A 87 0.96 -37.39 -17.77
CA LEU A 87 2.16 -37.92 -17.12
C LEU A 87 2.79 -38.99 -18.03
N VAL A 88 3.88 -38.64 -18.70
CA VAL A 88 4.62 -39.51 -19.62
C VAL A 88 6.04 -39.67 -19.11
N ASP A 89 6.47 -40.91 -18.88
CA ASP A 89 7.83 -41.24 -18.41
C ASP A 89 8.27 -40.47 -17.16
N GLY A 90 7.33 -40.20 -16.24
CA GLY A 90 7.60 -39.46 -15.00
C GLY A 90 7.58 -37.94 -15.13
N GLU A 91 7.26 -37.38 -16.30
CA GLU A 91 7.15 -35.95 -16.55
C GLU A 91 5.73 -35.55 -16.97
N PHE A 92 5.21 -34.44 -16.44
CA PHE A 92 3.96 -33.86 -16.94
C PHE A 92 4.21 -33.09 -18.25
N ARG A 93 3.43 -33.34 -19.29
CA ARG A 93 3.54 -32.67 -20.60
C ARG A 93 2.19 -32.07 -21.02
N PRO A 94 2.12 -30.79 -21.44
CA PRO A 94 3.23 -29.83 -21.52
C PRO A 94 3.72 -29.38 -20.12
N ASN A 95 5.04 -29.22 -19.96
CA ASN A 95 5.69 -28.76 -18.72
C ASN A 95 5.94 -27.24 -18.68
N ALA A 96 5.66 -26.53 -19.78
CA ALA A 96 5.76 -25.07 -19.86
C ALA A 96 4.57 -24.40 -19.16
N ILE A 97 4.56 -24.48 -17.84
CA ILE A 97 3.46 -23.99 -16.99
C ILE A 97 3.49 -22.47 -16.74
N GLY A 98 4.53 -21.76 -17.19
CA GLY A 98 4.74 -20.35 -16.86
C GLY A 98 5.15 -19.44 -18.03
N TRP A 99 4.93 -18.15 -17.84
CA TRP A 99 5.39 -17.07 -18.72
C TRP A 99 6.90 -16.90 -18.63
N THR A 100 7.58 -16.90 -19.78
CA THR A 100 9.04 -16.66 -19.91
C THR A 100 9.36 -15.30 -20.54
N HIS A 101 8.35 -14.63 -21.11
CA HIS A 101 8.40 -13.29 -21.66
C HIS A 101 7.06 -12.59 -21.39
N TYR A 102 7.06 -11.27 -21.39
CA TYR A 102 5.84 -10.48 -21.24
C TYR A 102 5.10 -10.43 -22.59
N ALA A 103 3.96 -11.09 -22.66
CA ALA A 103 3.13 -11.19 -23.87
C ALA A 103 1.90 -10.26 -23.79
N GLY A 104 2.14 -9.00 -23.40
CA GLY A 104 1.09 -8.00 -23.23
C GLY A 104 0.19 -8.25 -22.01
N ASP A 105 -1.01 -7.65 -22.06
CA ASP A 105 -1.99 -7.64 -20.97
C ASP A 105 -2.39 -9.04 -20.46
N GLU A 106 -2.33 -10.08 -21.29
CA GLU A 106 -2.60 -11.46 -20.86
C GLU A 106 -1.60 -11.95 -19.80
N THR A 107 -0.32 -11.57 -19.90
CA THR A 107 0.67 -11.88 -18.85
C THR A 107 0.30 -11.19 -17.55
N LEU A 108 -0.08 -9.91 -17.60
CA LEU A 108 -0.48 -9.15 -16.42
C LEU A 108 -1.76 -9.71 -15.76
N LYS A 109 -2.76 -10.09 -16.55
CA LYS A 109 -3.99 -10.74 -16.08
C LYS A 109 -3.70 -12.02 -15.30
N ASP A 110 -2.83 -12.87 -15.83
CA ASP A 110 -2.43 -14.11 -15.16
C ASP A 110 -1.63 -13.86 -13.88
N MET A 111 -0.76 -12.82 -13.87
CA MET A 111 -0.05 -12.39 -12.67
C MET A 111 -1.01 -11.90 -11.57
N ILE A 112 -2.02 -11.10 -11.94
CA ILE A 112 -3.06 -10.61 -11.02
C ILE A 112 -3.89 -11.78 -10.48
N ARG A 113 -4.32 -12.71 -11.34
CA ARG A 113 -5.06 -13.91 -10.92
C ARG A 113 -4.24 -14.75 -9.93
N SER A 114 -3.00 -15.06 -10.27
CA SER A 114 -2.07 -15.80 -9.39
C SER A 114 -1.87 -15.10 -8.05
N ALA A 115 -1.77 -13.77 -8.04
CA ALA A 115 -1.69 -13.01 -6.80
C ALA A 115 -2.98 -13.06 -5.98
N GLY A 116 -4.14 -13.05 -6.63
CA GLY A 116 -5.45 -13.24 -6.01
C GLY A 116 -5.60 -14.60 -5.33
N ASP A 117 -5.20 -15.68 -6.00
CA ASP A 117 -5.31 -17.05 -5.47
C ASP A 117 -4.40 -17.28 -4.26
N LEU A 118 -3.26 -16.59 -4.23
CA LEU A 118 -2.30 -16.64 -3.12
C LEU A 118 -2.62 -15.66 -1.98
N ALA A 119 -3.63 -14.79 -2.15
CA ALA A 119 -3.96 -13.76 -1.17
C ALA A 119 -4.73 -14.34 0.03
N ARG A 120 -4.31 -13.94 1.24
CA ARG A 120 -4.99 -14.30 2.49
C ARG A 120 -6.19 -13.39 2.74
N ALA A 121 -7.18 -13.88 3.50
CA ALA A 121 -8.41 -13.16 3.82
C ALA A 121 -8.21 -11.69 4.26
N GLU A 122 -7.20 -11.42 5.09
CA GLU A 122 -6.90 -10.05 5.54
C GLU A 122 -6.48 -9.15 4.37
N LYS A 123 -5.58 -9.60 3.49
CA LYS A 123 -5.14 -8.80 2.34
C LYS A 123 -6.21 -8.72 1.25
N THR A 124 -6.98 -9.79 1.05
CA THR A 124 -8.13 -9.83 0.14
C THR A 124 -9.20 -8.83 0.57
N GLY A 125 -9.52 -8.78 1.86
CA GLY A 125 -10.50 -7.84 2.40
C GLY A 125 -9.98 -6.40 2.46
N LEU A 126 -8.71 -6.18 2.78
CA LEU A 126 -8.16 -4.83 2.84
C LEU A 126 -8.09 -4.13 1.47
N HIS A 127 -7.85 -4.89 0.41
CA HIS A 127 -7.58 -4.32 -0.92
C HIS A 127 -8.73 -3.48 -1.51
N PRO A 128 -10.00 -3.91 -1.50
CA PRO A 128 -11.13 -3.05 -1.91
C PRO A 128 -11.22 -1.73 -1.14
N MET A 129 -10.91 -1.74 0.17
CA MET A 129 -10.91 -0.52 0.97
C MET A 129 -9.80 0.43 0.54
N ILE A 130 -8.60 -0.10 0.23
CA ILE A 130 -7.48 0.68 -0.31
C ILE A 130 -7.88 1.32 -1.64
N MET A 131 -8.37 0.52 -2.59
CA MET A 131 -8.67 0.98 -3.95
C MET A 131 -9.84 1.97 -4.01
N SER A 132 -10.74 1.94 -3.03
CA SER A 132 -11.89 2.86 -2.95
C SER A 132 -11.58 4.19 -2.26
N SER A 133 -10.34 4.41 -1.78
CA SER A 133 -9.98 5.61 -1.03
C SER A 133 -8.87 6.41 -1.73
N SER A 134 -9.23 7.62 -2.20
CA SER A 134 -8.27 8.57 -2.77
C SER A 134 -7.23 9.08 -1.76
N ALA A 135 -7.52 8.98 -0.46
CA ALA A 135 -6.64 9.44 0.60
C ALA A 135 -5.42 8.54 0.82
N VAL A 136 -5.42 7.30 0.29
CA VAL A 136 -4.31 6.34 0.47
C VAL A 136 -3.13 6.72 -0.42
N ILE A 137 -1.96 6.87 0.20
CA ILE A 137 -0.72 7.28 -0.47
C ILE A 137 0.38 6.21 -0.42
N ASP A 138 0.26 5.24 0.48
CA ASP A 138 1.22 4.13 0.60
C ASP A 138 0.56 2.92 1.27
N VAL A 139 1.08 1.74 0.98
CA VAL A 139 0.63 0.43 1.52
C VAL A 139 1.84 -0.44 1.82
N GLU A 140 1.74 -1.47 2.67
CA GLU A 140 2.84 -2.41 2.94
C GLU A 140 4.16 -1.71 3.35
N ILE A 141 4.06 -0.85 4.36
CA ILE A 141 5.09 0.09 4.78
C ILE A 141 6.03 -0.59 5.76
N ALA A 142 7.21 -0.99 5.29
CA ALA A 142 8.26 -1.55 6.15
C ALA A 142 8.91 -0.46 7.02
N LEU A 143 8.86 -0.66 8.33
CA LEU A 143 9.53 0.20 9.31
C LEU A 143 10.94 -0.30 9.65
N GLY A 144 11.21 -1.61 9.55
CA GLY A 144 12.52 -2.19 9.90
C GLY A 144 13.68 -1.68 9.05
N ARG A 145 13.42 -1.40 7.77
CA ARG A 145 14.41 -0.75 6.88
C ARG A 145 14.73 0.69 7.28
N ILE A 146 13.90 1.33 8.10
CA ILE A 146 14.16 2.66 8.65
C ILE A 146 15.14 2.56 9.82
N ARG A 147 15.06 1.48 10.61
CA ARG A 147 15.99 1.19 11.72
C ARG A 147 17.40 0.88 11.22
N GLU A 148 17.54 0.12 10.14
CA GLU A 148 18.84 -0.24 9.56
C GLU A 148 19.57 0.96 8.93
N ASN A 149 18.84 1.89 8.29
CA ASN A 149 19.42 3.10 7.71
C ASN A 149 19.97 4.09 8.77
N ALA A 150 19.64 3.94 10.05
CA ALA A 150 20.21 4.75 11.12
C ALA A 150 21.56 4.20 11.63
N LEU A 151 21.92 2.95 11.27
CA LEU A 151 23.07 2.23 11.83
C LEU A 151 24.11 1.77 10.80
N ALA A 152 23.80 1.82 9.50
CA ALA A 152 24.74 1.35 8.46
C ALA A 152 24.85 2.36 7.30
N GLY A 153 26.07 2.90 7.12
CA GLY A 153 26.52 3.35 5.81
C GLY A 153 26.68 2.13 4.89
N ASP A 154 26.20 2.28 3.65
CA ASP A 154 26.35 1.37 2.50
C ASP A 154 26.94 -0.02 2.78
N THR A 155 26.08 -1.00 3.06
CA THR A 155 26.36 -2.40 2.72
C THR A 155 25.10 -3.11 2.23
N ALA A 156 25.15 -3.45 0.94
CA ALA A 156 24.43 -4.47 0.18
C ALA A 156 23.21 -5.18 0.80
N ASP A 157 22.08 -5.03 0.11
CA ASP A 157 20.82 -5.79 0.18
C ASP A 157 21.10 -7.28 -0.11
N SER A 158 21.56 -8.03 0.89
CA SER A 158 21.50 -9.49 0.84
C SER A 158 20.03 -9.88 0.82
N GLY A 159 19.57 -10.48 -0.29
CA GLY A 159 18.16 -10.85 -0.56
C GLY A 159 17.54 -11.88 0.40
N GLN A 160 17.90 -11.88 1.68
CA GLN A 160 17.12 -12.54 2.71
C GLN A 160 15.86 -11.72 3.02
N PRO A 161 14.68 -12.35 3.08
CA PRO A 161 13.49 -11.66 3.55
C PRO A 161 13.74 -11.19 4.99
N PRO A 162 13.36 -9.95 5.35
CA PRO A 162 13.50 -9.48 6.73
C PRO A 162 12.83 -10.48 7.66
N SER A 163 13.59 -10.94 8.66
CA SER A 163 13.24 -12.07 9.53
C SER A 163 12.01 -11.83 10.41
N ASN A 164 11.38 -10.64 10.35
CA ASN A 164 10.09 -10.38 10.97
C ASN A 164 9.11 -9.73 9.98
N ARG A 165 8.14 -10.52 9.51
CA ARG A 165 6.92 -10.06 8.83
C ARG A 165 6.10 -9.04 9.65
N GLN A 166 6.43 -8.88 10.94
CA GLN A 166 5.69 -8.10 11.93
C GLN A 166 6.07 -6.60 12.00
N ASP A 167 6.98 -6.11 11.16
CA ASP A 167 7.42 -4.71 11.19
C ASP A 167 6.88 -3.88 10.00
N ARG A 168 5.64 -4.15 9.59
CA ARG A 168 4.99 -3.46 8.46
C ARG A 168 3.64 -2.89 8.85
N LEU A 169 3.47 -1.59 8.64
CA LEU A 169 2.16 -0.95 8.68
C LEU A 169 1.42 -1.20 7.36
N ASP A 170 0.10 -1.38 7.43
CA ASP A 170 -0.67 -1.77 6.26
C ASP A 170 -0.91 -0.61 5.29
N VAL A 171 -1.28 0.58 5.78
CA VAL A 171 -1.72 1.72 4.95
C VAL A 171 -1.26 3.06 5.55
N ALA A 172 -0.93 4.03 4.69
CA ALA A 172 -0.79 5.44 5.04
C ALA A 172 -1.75 6.31 4.23
N THR A 173 -2.33 7.32 4.87
CA THR A 173 -3.18 8.34 4.25
C THR A 173 -2.72 9.76 4.57
N LEU A 174 -3.26 10.74 3.84
CA LEU A 174 -3.14 12.16 4.20
C LEU A 174 -4.42 12.67 4.85
N GLU A 175 -4.26 13.47 5.91
CA GLU A 175 -5.37 14.16 6.56
C GLU A 175 -5.04 15.61 6.86
N ARG A 176 -5.99 16.51 6.61
CA ARG A 176 -5.85 17.92 7.00
C ARG A 176 -6.03 18.07 8.50
N ARG A 177 -5.10 18.80 9.14
CA ARG A 177 -5.09 19.15 10.57
C ARG A 177 -4.83 20.64 10.70
N ASP A 178 -5.89 21.42 10.86
CA ASP A 178 -5.83 22.89 10.90
C ASP A 178 -5.01 23.46 9.73
N GLN A 179 -3.81 23.98 9.99
CA GLN A 179 -2.89 24.55 9.01
C GLN A 179 -1.84 23.57 8.47
N SER A 180 -1.89 22.30 8.87
CA SER A 180 -0.95 21.25 8.49
C SER A 180 -1.64 20.07 7.81
N ILE A 181 -0.84 19.21 7.18
CA ILE A 181 -1.28 17.92 6.65
C ILE A 181 -0.53 16.84 7.42
N ALA A 182 -1.24 15.87 7.97
CA ALA A 182 -0.66 14.73 8.68
C ALA A 182 -0.65 13.49 7.79
N VAL A 183 0.46 12.76 7.79
CA VAL A 183 0.51 11.37 7.34
C VAL A 183 -0.02 10.50 8.47
N VAL A 184 -1.10 9.75 8.21
CA VAL A 184 -1.78 8.91 9.18
C VAL A 184 -1.62 7.45 8.80
N PHE A 185 -1.10 6.65 9.73
CA PHE A 185 -0.86 5.23 9.52
C PHE A 185 -2.01 4.37 10.05
N HIS A 186 -2.25 3.25 9.39
CA HIS A 186 -3.30 2.32 9.71
C HIS A 186 -2.76 0.89 9.71
N GLU A 187 -3.13 0.15 10.75
CA GLU A 187 -3.03 -1.30 10.83
C GLU A 187 -4.44 -1.88 10.61
N ALA A 188 -4.56 -2.90 9.77
CA ALA A 188 -5.84 -3.51 9.47
C ALA A 188 -5.85 -4.98 9.88
N LYS A 189 -6.85 -5.39 10.65
CA LYS A 189 -7.02 -6.76 11.10
C LYS A 189 -8.37 -7.30 10.67
N HIS A 190 -8.35 -8.48 10.06
CA HIS A 190 -9.59 -9.23 9.86
C HIS A 190 -10.17 -9.61 11.23
N PHE A 191 -11.49 -9.63 11.37
CA PHE A 191 -12.20 -9.91 12.63
C PHE A 191 -11.80 -11.25 13.26
N THR A 192 -11.50 -12.25 12.43
CA THR A 192 -11.03 -13.57 12.88
C THR A 192 -9.57 -13.60 13.33
N ASN A 193 -8.83 -12.49 13.19
CA ASN A 193 -7.42 -12.41 13.59
C ASN A 193 -7.27 -12.56 15.11
N THR A 194 -6.50 -13.55 15.54
CA THR A 194 -6.31 -13.88 16.96
C THR A 194 -5.57 -12.80 17.73
N ALA A 195 -4.79 -11.93 17.07
CA ALA A 195 -4.09 -10.82 17.71
C ALA A 195 -5.05 -9.75 18.28
N LEU A 196 -6.31 -9.72 17.83
CA LEU A 196 -7.36 -8.86 18.38
C LEU A 196 -7.88 -9.37 19.73
N ARG A 197 -7.59 -10.64 20.08
CA ARG A 197 -8.17 -11.32 21.23
C ARG A 197 -7.15 -11.37 22.37
N ALA A 198 -7.64 -11.17 23.59
CA ALA A 198 -6.89 -11.39 24.82
C ALA A 198 -7.53 -12.55 25.60
N ARG A 199 -6.71 -13.45 26.15
CA ARG A 199 -7.15 -14.39 27.18
C ARG A 199 -6.76 -13.91 28.59
N ALA A 200 -5.49 -13.60 28.83
CA ALA A 200 -4.98 -13.17 30.13
C ALA A 200 -3.98 -11.98 30.08
N LYS A 201 -3.54 -11.58 28.88
CA LYS A 201 -2.63 -10.46 28.61
C LYS A 201 -3.29 -9.49 27.66
N PRO A 202 -2.82 -8.22 27.54
CA PRO A 202 -3.27 -7.32 26.49
C PRO A 202 -3.23 -8.01 25.10
N PRO A 203 -4.19 -7.73 24.20
CA PRO A 203 -4.18 -8.30 22.86
C PRO A 203 -2.84 -8.00 22.15
N ALA A 204 -2.29 -8.97 21.42
CA ALA A 204 -0.97 -8.84 20.79
C ALA A 204 -0.87 -7.65 19.80
N VAL A 205 -2.01 -7.21 19.23
CA VAL A 205 -2.06 -6.01 18.39
C VAL A 205 -1.68 -4.73 19.16
N ILE A 206 -1.90 -4.68 20.48
CA ILE A 206 -1.54 -3.51 21.30
C ILE A 206 -0.02 -3.37 21.38
N ASP A 207 0.69 -4.47 21.64
CA ASP A 207 2.16 -4.46 21.69
C ASP A 207 2.76 -4.10 20.32
N GLN A 208 2.15 -4.64 19.25
CA GLN A 208 2.52 -4.30 17.87
C GLN A 208 2.39 -2.78 17.60
N LEU A 209 1.24 -2.19 17.93
CA LEU A 209 0.98 -0.77 17.75
C LEU A 209 1.91 0.11 18.59
N SER A 210 2.26 -0.33 19.81
CA SER A 210 3.23 0.35 20.66
C SER A 210 4.63 0.39 20.03
N GLY A 211 5.06 -0.73 19.43
CA GLY A 211 6.31 -0.81 18.68
C GLY A 211 6.34 0.16 17.49
N TYR A 212 5.21 0.26 16.78
CA TYR A 212 5.07 1.21 15.67
C TYR A 212 5.15 2.67 16.13
N ARG A 213 4.45 3.04 17.21
CA ARG A 213 4.50 4.40 17.77
C ARG A 213 5.93 4.83 18.09
N SER A 214 6.69 3.96 18.75
CA SER A 214 8.08 4.21 19.10
C SER A 214 8.94 4.46 17.86
N THR A 215 8.76 3.63 16.83
CA THR A 215 9.52 3.74 15.57
C THR A 215 9.15 4.99 14.78
N LEU A 216 7.85 5.32 14.68
CA LEU A 216 7.37 6.53 14.00
C LEU A 216 7.87 7.80 14.69
N ALA A 217 7.82 7.85 16.02
CA ALA A 217 8.33 8.97 16.80
C ALA A 217 9.83 9.18 16.57
N HIS A 218 10.60 8.09 16.58
CA HIS A 218 12.05 8.15 16.39
C HIS A 218 12.46 8.63 14.98
N HIS A 219 11.67 8.33 13.95
CA HIS A 219 12.01 8.62 12.55
C HIS A 219 11.15 9.69 11.89
N THR A 220 10.52 10.57 12.67
CA THR A 220 9.55 11.56 12.15
C THR A 220 10.15 12.44 11.05
N SER A 221 11.35 13.00 11.23
CA SER A 221 11.99 13.87 10.24
C SER A 221 12.24 13.16 8.90
N THR A 222 12.82 11.96 8.94
CA THR A 222 13.06 11.13 7.75
C THR A 222 11.75 10.75 7.06
N LEU A 223 10.71 10.43 7.83
CA LEU A 223 9.39 10.09 7.31
C LEU A 223 8.73 11.27 6.60
N VAL A 224 8.84 12.49 7.14
CA VAL A 224 8.34 13.71 6.47
C VAL A 224 8.99 13.87 5.10
N ALA A 225 10.32 13.82 5.04
CA ALA A 225 11.05 13.97 3.78
C ALA A 225 10.67 12.87 2.76
N ARG A 226 10.55 11.62 3.24
CA ARG A 226 10.08 10.49 2.43
C ARG A 226 8.68 10.71 1.88
N TYR A 227 7.70 11.05 2.72
CA TYR A 227 6.31 11.20 2.25
C TYR A 227 6.11 12.42 1.36
N GLN A 228 6.94 13.46 1.50
CA GLN A 228 6.97 14.54 0.54
C GLN A 228 7.47 14.06 -0.83
N ALA A 229 8.52 13.23 -0.88
CA ALA A 229 9.01 12.61 -2.11
C ALA A 229 7.98 11.65 -2.73
N VAL A 230 7.31 10.84 -1.90
CA VAL A 230 6.19 9.97 -2.34
C VAL A 230 5.11 10.79 -3.02
N CYS A 231 4.67 11.90 -2.42
CA CYS A 231 3.63 12.74 -3.01
C CYS A 231 4.05 13.33 -4.37
N ARG A 232 5.31 13.77 -4.52
CA ARG A 232 5.84 14.24 -5.83
C ARG A 232 5.81 13.14 -6.89
N ALA A 233 6.24 11.93 -6.53
CA ALA A 233 6.19 10.78 -7.43
C ALA A 233 4.74 10.42 -7.79
N LEU A 234 3.80 10.42 -6.84
CA LEU A 234 2.39 10.15 -7.10
C LEU A 234 1.76 11.15 -8.08
N VAL A 235 2.13 12.43 -8.01
CA VAL A 235 1.70 13.44 -9.01
C VAL A 235 2.19 13.08 -10.41
N ARG A 236 3.45 12.65 -10.55
CA ARG A 236 4.02 12.22 -11.83
C ARG A 236 3.33 10.95 -12.36
N LEU A 237 3.08 9.96 -11.50
CA LEU A 237 2.38 8.72 -11.85
C LEU A 237 0.92 8.95 -12.26
N ASP A 238 0.21 9.86 -11.58
CA ASP A 238 -1.14 10.29 -11.95
C ASP A 238 -1.16 10.95 -13.34
N ALA A 239 -0.17 11.80 -13.64
CA ALA A 239 -0.04 12.39 -14.98
C ALA A 239 0.17 11.33 -16.07
N MET A 240 1.06 10.34 -15.84
CA MET A 240 1.25 9.21 -16.76
C MET A 240 -0.05 8.44 -16.96
N ARG A 241 -0.75 8.10 -15.87
CA ARG A 241 -2.03 7.36 -15.92
C ARG A 241 -3.08 8.10 -16.74
N ARG A 242 -3.19 9.42 -16.57
CA ARG A 242 -4.11 10.25 -17.36
C ARG A 242 -3.76 10.26 -18.83
N HIS A 243 -2.48 10.38 -19.16
CA HIS A 243 -2.04 10.37 -20.56
C HIS A 243 -2.40 9.05 -21.25
N VAL A 244 -2.07 7.91 -20.63
CA VAL A 244 -2.39 6.59 -21.19
C VAL A 244 -3.91 6.38 -21.34
N ARG A 245 -4.71 6.99 -20.46
CA ARG A 245 -6.18 6.84 -20.47
C ARG A 245 -6.90 7.83 -21.36
N SER A 246 -6.38 9.04 -21.57
CA SER A 246 -6.91 9.95 -22.58
C SER A 246 -6.85 9.33 -23.98
N ASP A 247 -5.86 8.47 -24.22
CA ASP A 247 -5.77 7.68 -25.46
C ASP A 247 -6.82 6.56 -25.52
N ALA A 248 -7.34 6.07 -24.38
CA ALA A 248 -8.15 4.86 -24.28
C ALA A 248 -9.65 5.09 -24.02
N ALA A 249 -10.04 6.05 -23.16
CA ALA A 249 -11.42 6.47 -22.89
C ALA A 249 -11.46 7.72 -21.95
N PRO A 250 -12.16 8.83 -22.28
CA PRO A 250 -12.11 10.08 -21.49
C PRO A 250 -12.91 10.12 -20.17
N GLU A 251 -13.72 9.12 -19.81
CA GLU A 251 -14.71 9.28 -18.74
C GLU A 251 -14.19 9.00 -17.31
N SER A 252 -14.51 9.97 -16.42
CA SER A 252 -14.42 10.01 -14.95
C SER A 252 -13.51 8.99 -14.27
N PHE A 253 -12.23 9.35 -14.14
CA PHE A 253 -11.30 8.67 -13.24
C PHE A 253 -11.20 9.41 -11.90
N PRO A 254 -11.01 8.69 -10.78
CA PRO A 254 -10.81 9.33 -9.49
C PRO A 254 -9.60 10.25 -9.57
N LEU A 255 -9.84 11.54 -9.34
CA LEU A 255 -8.80 12.55 -9.33
C LEU A 255 -7.83 12.25 -8.19
N LEU A 256 -6.52 12.41 -8.45
CA LEU A 256 -5.53 12.44 -7.39
C LEU A 256 -5.96 13.45 -6.32
N GLU A 257 -5.96 12.99 -5.07
CA GLU A 257 -6.40 13.74 -3.89
C GLU A 257 -5.72 15.12 -3.82
N PRO A 258 -6.46 16.22 -3.60
CA PRO A 258 -5.88 17.57 -3.54
C PRO A 258 -4.73 17.70 -2.54
N LEU A 259 -4.82 17.02 -1.39
CA LEU A 259 -3.77 17.04 -0.37
C LEU A 259 -2.43 16.52 -0.89
N VAL A 260 -2.42 15.53 -1.79
CA VAL A 260 -1.18 15.01 -2.39
C VAL A 260 -0.47 16.10 -3.18
N ARG A 261 -1.21 16.91 -3.95
CA ARG A 261 -0.63 18.02 -4.72
C ARG A 261 -0.10 19.12 -3.81
N GLU A 262 -0.80 19.42 -2.72
CA GLU A 262 -0.36 20.43 -1.75
C GLU A 262 0.94 20.02 -1.05
N VAL A 263 1.04 18.76 -0.63
CA VAL A 263 2.28 18.20 -0.05
C VAL A 263 3.40 18.17 -1.08
N ALA A 264 3.13 17.70 -2.29
CA ALA A 264 4.11 17.63 -3.37
C ALA A 264 4.68 19.03 -3.71
N GLY A 265 3.83 20.05 -3.71
CA GLY A 265 4.22 21.44 -3.97
C GLY A 265 4.78 22.21 -2.76
N GLY A 266 4.90 21.58 -1.58
CA GLY A 266 5.40 22.24 -0.36
C GLY A 266 4.49 23.36 0.16
N LYS A 267 3.19 23.34 -0.17
CA LYS A 267 2.23 24.39 0.19
C LYS A 267 1.68 24.28 1.61
N ALA A 268 1.93 23.17 2.28
CA ALA A 268 1.49 22.91 3.64
C ALA A 268 2.60 22.22 4.44
N VAL A 269 2.61 22.45 5.75
CA VAL A 269 3.51 21.74 6.67
C VAL A 269 3.05 20.29 6.77
N LEU A 270 3.92 19.36 6.39
CA LEU A 270 3.69 17.93 6.50
C LEU A 270 4.16 17.43 7.89
N THR A 271 3.32 16.67 8.57
CA THR A 271 3.61 16.06 9.88
C THR A 271 3.34 14.56 9.86
N ILE A 272 3.85 13.84 10.85
CA ILE A 272 3.64 12.40 11.03
C ILE A 272 2.73 12.19 12.24
N ASP A 273 1.57 11.57 12.03
CA ASP A 273 0.75 11.07 13.14
C ASP A 273 1.40 9.80 13.68
N VAL A 274 2.11 9.93 14.80
CA VAL A 274 2.84 8.82 15.43
C VAL A 274 1.92 7.79 16.08
N LYS A 275 0.59 7.97 16.04
CA LYS A 275 -0.39 7.04 16.61
C LYS A 275 -1.15 6.31 15.48
N PRO A 276 -0.70 5.12 15.06
CA PRO A 276 -1.42 4.35 14.06
C PRO A 276 -2.83 4.00 14.55
N ARG A 277 -3.76 3.96 13.59
CA ARG A 277 -5.16 3.60 13.79
C ARG A 277 -5.37 2.13 13.51
N LEU A 278 -6.28 1.50 14.25
CA LEU A 278 -6.65 0.11 14.02
C LEU A 278 -7.95 0.03 13.22
N ILE A 279 -7.93 -0.66 12.09
CA ILE A 279 -9.12 -1.01 11.32
C ILE A 279 -9.46 -2.47 11.59
N VAL A 280 -10.70 -2.74 11.98
CA VAL A 280 -11.25 -4.08 12.12
C VAL A 280 -12.33 -4.27 11.06
N PHE A 281 -12.26 -5.35 10.29
CA PHE A 281 -13.18 -5.63 9.17
C PHE A 281 -13.50 -7.12 9.04
N GLY A 282 -14.43 -7.47 8.14
CA GLY A 282 -14.80 -8.87 7.87
C GLY A 282 -15.72 -9.46 8.94
N PHE A 283 -16.65 -8.66 9.44
CA PHE A 283 -17.68 -9.08 10.39
C PHE A 283 -19.08 -8.72 9.89
N ASP A 284 -20.07 -9.52 10.27
CA ASP A 284 -21.48 -9.31 9.95
C ASP A 284 -22.23 -8.50 11.04
N GLY A 285 -23.53 -8.30 10.83
CA GLY A 285 -24.39 -7.54 11.74
C GLY A 285 -24.54 -8.15 13.14
N ASP A 286 -24.53 -9.47 13.25
CA ASP A 286 -24.69 -10.18 14.52
C ASP A 286 -23.38 -10.13 15.32
N GLN A 287 -22.26 -10.37 14.64
CA GLN A 287 -20.93 -10.21 15.20
C GLN A 287 -20.67 -8.78 15.66
N LYS A 288 -21.16 -7.77 14.93
CA LYS A 288 -21.07 -6.34 15.30
C LYS A 288 -21.76 -6.04 16.62
N LYS A 289 -22.92 -6.66 16.90
CA LYS A 289 -23.68 -6.47 18.15
C LYS A 289 -23.16 -7.35 19.29
N GLY A 290 -22.50 -8.46 18.97
CA GLY A 290 -21.96 -9.43 19.92
C GLY A 290 -20.45 -9.31 20.11
N GLN A 291 -19.72 -10.33 19.64
CA GLN A 291 -18.30 -10.55 19.93
C GLN A 291 -17.40 -9.34 19.58
N LEU A 292 -17.74 -8.56 18.55
CA LEU A 292 -16.97 -7.37 18.21
C LEU A 292 -16.94 -6.35 19.36
N GLN A 293 -18.06 -6.13 20.05
CA GLN A 293 -18.09 -5.17 21.16
C GLN A 293 -17.19 -5.60 22.32
N THR A 294 -17.17 -6.90 22.62
CA THR A 294 -16.23 -7.45 23.60
C THR A 294 -14.78 -7.16 23.21
N ILE A 295 -14.42 -7.42 21.94
CA ILE A 295 -13.08 -7.15 21.41
C ILE A 295 -12.74 -5.66 21.53
N LEU A 296 -13.63 -4.77 21.07
CA LEU A 296 -13.41 -3.32 21.08
C LEU A 296 -13.27 -2.78 22.52
N ASN A 297 -14.07 -3.27 23.46
CA ASN A 297 -13.98 -2.88 24.86
C ASN A 297 -12.65 -3.32 25.49
N THR A 298 -12.19 -4.53 25.19
CA THR A 298 -10.87 -5.00 25.65
C THR A 298 -9.73 -4.17 25.07
N LEU A 299 -9.79 -3.83 23.78
CA LEU A 299 -8.77 -3.00 23.13
C LEU A 299 -8.74 -1.59 23.74
N ARG A 300 -9.90 -0.94 23.90
CA ARG A 300 -10.00 0.39 24.52
C ARG A 300 -9.58 0.41 25.99
N LYS A 301 -9.85 -0.66 26.73
CA LYS A 301 -9.36 -0.81 28.11
C LYS A 301 -7.84 -0.94 28.16
N SER A 302 -7.24 -1.64 27.20
CA SER A 302 -5.79 -1.84 27.11
C SER A 302 -5.07 -0.59 26.63
N ASP A 303 -5.69 0.17 25.73
CA ASP A 303 -5.19 1.44 25.22
C ASP A 303 -6.35 2.42 24.95
N PRO A 304 -6.65 3.31 25.91
CA PRO A 304 -7.72 4.31 25.76
C PRO A 304 -7.48 5.32 24.64
N SER A 305 -6.22 5.48 24.20
CA SER A 305 -5.85 6.44 23.16
C SER A 305 -5.94 5.87 21.75
N LEU A 306 -6.18 4.56 21.61
CA LEU A 306 -6.25 3.89 20.33
C LEU A 306 -7.53 4.26 19.57
N ALA A 307 -7.36 4.90 18.42
CA ALA A 307 -8.44 5.08 17.46
C ALA A 307 -8.72 3.77 16.72
N ILE A 308 -9.94 3.24 16.87
CA ILE A 308 -10.38 1.98 16.26
C ILE A 308 -11.57 2.23 15.34
N TYR A 309 -11.49 1.71 14.12
CA TYR A 309 -12.52 1.80 13.08
C TYR A 309 -13.07 0.40 12.79
N ALA A 310 -14.35 0.21 13.06
CA ALA A 310 -15.06 -1.02 12.75
C ALA A 310 -15.70 -0.88 11.36
N ALA A 311 -14.99 -1.31 10.32
CA ALA A 311 -15.34 -1.10 8.92
C ALA A 311 -16.42 -2.05 8.39
N GLY A 312 -16.62 -3.22 9.01
CA GLY A 312 -17.63 -4.19 8.58
C GLY A 312 -17.21 -4.92 7.31
N ASP A 313 -18.14 -5.04 6.36
CA ASP A 313 -17.89 -5.68 5.07
C ASP A 313 -16.96 -4.81 4.19
N PRO A 314 -15.77 -5.29 3.82
CA PRO A 314 -14.82 -4.51 3.04
C PRO A 314 -15.32 -4.07 1.67
N ALA A 315 -16.28 -4.79 1.06
CA ALA A 315 -16.83 -4.42 -0.24
C ALA A 315 -17.69 -3.15 -0.17
N SER A 316 -18.26 -2.84 1.00
CA SER A 316 -19.14 -1.68 1.22
C SER A 316 -18.55 -0.64 2.17
N ALA A 317 -17.37 -0.89 2.74
CA ALA A 317 -16.68 -0.04 3.72
C ALA A 317 -16.04 1.24 3.11
N SER A 318 -16.85 2.02 2.40
CA SER A 318 -16.45 3.34 1.90
C SER A 318 -16.10 4.26 3.08
N GLY A 319 -14.84 4.68 3.17
CA GLY A 319 -14.36 5.55 4.24
C GLY A 319 -13.68 4.87 5.43
N ALA A 320 -13.22 3.62 5.28
CA ALA A 320 -12.42 2.92 6.30
C ALA A 320 -11.20 3.71 6.81
N PHE A 321 -10.68 4.66 6.01
CA PHE A 321 -9.54 5.51 6.34
C PHE A 321 -9.89 6.99 6.59
N ARG A 322 -11.16 7.33 6.84
CA ARG A 322 -11.55 8.73 7.09
C ARG A 322 -11.13 9.18 8.49
N ALA A 323 -10.82 10.47 8.61
CA ALA A 323 -10.64 11.12 9.91
C ALA A 323 -11.86 10.86 10.82
N PRO A 324 -11.66 10.64 12.13
CA PRO A 324 -12.78 10.50 13.04
C PRO A 324 -13.55 11.82 13.08
N VAL A 325 -14.87 11.76 12.89
CA VAL A 325 -15.71 12.95 13.01
C VAL A 325 -15.68 13.40 14.47
N THR A 326 -15.01 14.52 14.75
CA THR A 326 -15.10 15.15 16.07
C THR A 326 -16.54 15.63 16.24
N PRO A 327 -17.27 15.22 17.31
CA PRO A 327 -18.58 15.78 17.58
C PRO A 327 -18.42 17.30 17.72
N LYS A 328 -19.09 18.08 16.87
CA LYS A 328 -19.18 19.53 17.10
C LYS A 328 -19.84 19.71 18.46
N LEU A 329 -19.08 20.21 19.44
CA LEU A 329 -19.63 20.74 20.67
C LEU A 329 -20.71 21.75 20.26
N ARG A 330 -21.98 21.40 20.47
CA ARG A 330 -23.08 22.36 20.41
C ARG A 330 -22.76 23.41 21.46
N GLN A 331 -22.24 24.56 21.04
CA GLN A 331 -22.31 25.76 21.84
C GLN A 331 -23.80 26.01 22.08
N LYS A 332 -24.25 25.74 23.31
CA LYS A 332 -25.54 26.24 23.76
C LYS A 332 -25.40 27.76 23.82
N SER A 333 -25.98 28.43 22.85
CA SER A 333 -26.24 29.86 22.94
C SER A 333 -27.16 30.05 24.15
N HIS A 334 -26.63 30.56 25.25
CA HIS A 334 -27.45 31.20 26.26
C HIS A 334 -27.80 32.59 25.72
N VAL A 335 -29.08 32.74 25.35
CA VAL A 335 -29.78 34.02 25.32
C VAL A 335 -30.67 34.04 26.55
#